data_AF-D4YVJ3-F1
#
_entry.id   AF-D4YVJ3-F1
#
_cell.length_a   1.000
_cell.length_b   1.000
_cell.length_c   1.000
_cell.angle_alpha   90.00
_cell.angle_beta   90.00
_cell.angle_gamma   90.00
#
_symmetry.space_group_name_H-M   'P 1'
#
loop_
_entity.id
_entity.type
_entity.pdbx_description
1 polymer ?
#
loop_
_entity_poly.entity_id
_entity_poly.type
_entity_poly.pdbx_seq_one_letter_code
_entity_poly.pdbx_strand_id
1 'polypeptide(L)'
;MARKTKRFIHPGQLDFIAPSTTLEQLCHMIAGIDLQVVTNSVDNAFALMNSPLPGVTILGGKLYKKDHYLASSDALEQIKKLR
;
A
#
# COMPACT_ATOMS: atom_id res chain seq x y z
N MET A 1 4.52 -12.45 -10.77
CA MET A 1 5.42 -11.29 -10.59
C MET A 1 5.57 -10.93 -9.10
N ALA A 2 4.48 -10.87 -8.32
CA ALA A 2 4.47 -10.57 -6.87
C ALA A 2 5.57 -11.27 -6.04
N ARG A 3 5.77 -12.60 -6.24
CA ARG A 3 6.82 -13.35 -5.53
C ARG A 3 8.25 -12.85 -5.79
N LYS A 4 8.54 -12.34 -7.00
CA LYS A 4 9.84 -11.73 -7.31
C LYS A 4 9.95 -10.37 -6.61
N THR A 5 8.87 -9.57 -6.64
CA THR A 5 8.82 -8.26 -5.97
C THR A 5 9.00 -8.35 -4.47
N LYS A 6 8.47 -9.40 -3.81
CA LYS A 6 8.63 -9.63 -2.37
C LYS A 6 10.09 -9.63 -1.90
N ARG A 7 11.04 -9.97 -2.77
CA ARG A 7 12.47 -9.98 -2.44
C ARG A 7 13.06 -8.58 -2.16
N PHE A 8 12.36 -7.53 -2.57
CA PHE A 8 12.75 -6.14 -2.34
C PHE A 8 12.08 -5.52 -1.11
N ILE A 9 11.22 -6.28 -0.41
CA ILE A 9 10.55 -5.83 0.82
C ILE A 9 11.34 -6.36 2.01
N HIS A 10 11.72 -5.46 2.91
CA HIS A 10 12.51 -5.75 4.10
C HIS A 10 11.84 -5.16 5.34
N PRO A 11 12.02 -5.79 6.52
CA PRO A 11 11.52 -5.23 7.77
C PRO A 11 12.08 -3.83 8.05
N GLY A 12 11.27 -2.98 8.68
CA GLY A 12 11.60 -1.60 9.04
C GLY A 12 11.53 -0.58 7.90
N GLN A 13 11.10 -0.99 6.70
CA GLN A 13 10.99 -0.09 5.54
C GLN A 13 9.68 0.72 5.51
N LEU A 14 9.70 1.80 4.73
CA LEU A 14 8.54 2.60 4.35
C LEU A 14 8.39 2.53 2.83
N ASP A 15 7.38 1.80 2.37
CA ASP A 15 7.16 1.55 0.94
C ASP A 15 5.87 2.18 0.44
N PHE A 16 5.93 2.80 -0.74
CA PHE A 16 4.73 3.19 -1.49
C PHE A 16 4.29 2.06 -2.42
N ILE A 17 3.06 1.57 -2.26
CA ILE A 17 2.48 0.50 -3.09
C ILE A 17 1.33 1.08 -3.92
N ALA A 18 1.54 1.20 -5.23
CA ALA A 18 0.53 1.69 -6.18
C ALA A 18 -0.62 0.66 -6.41
N PRO A 19 -1.75 1.08 -7.00
CA PRO A 19 -2.85 0.17 -7.33
C PRO A 19 -2.44 -0.79 -8.46
N SER A 20 -2.56 -2.09 -8.22
CA SER A 20 -2.33 -3.14 -9.22
C SER A 20 -2.74 -4.49 -8.66
N THR A 21 -3.33 -5.37 -9.49
CA THR A 21 -3.64 -6.76 -9.11
C THR A 21 -2.40 -7.56 -8.69
N THR A 22 -1.22 -7.23 -9.23
CA THR A 22 0.04 -7.87 -8.82
C THR A 22 0.49 -7.38 -7.44
N LEU A 23 0.26 -6.10 -7.13
CA LEU A 23 0.65 -5.50 -5.86
C LEU A 23 -0.33 -5.85 -4.74
N GLU A 24 -1.60 -6.04 -5.05
CA GLU A 24 -2.59 -6.62 -4.12
C GLU A 24 -2.17 -8.04 -3.69
N GLN A 25 -1.75 -8.89 -4.63
CA GLN A 25 -1.19 -10.20 -4.30
C GLN A 25 0.08 -10.10 -3.45
N LEU A 26 0.93 -9.09 -3.67
CA LEU A 26 2.09 -8.84 -2.83
C LEU A 26 1.66 -8.46 -1.42
N CYS A 27 0.64 -7.61 -1.27
CA CYS A 27 0.08 -7.19 0.02
C CYS A 27 -0.32 -8.39 0.87
N HIS A 28 -1.05 -9.35 0.30
CA HIS A 28 -1.36 -10.61 1.00
C HIS A 28 -0.12 -11.39 1.45
N MET A 29 0.99 -11.31 0.72
CA MET A 29 2.22 -12.04 1.05
C MET A 29 3.10 -11.36 2.09
N ILE A 30 2.93 -10.05 2.31
CA ILE A 30 3.73 -9.25 3.25
C ILE A 30 2.97 -8.91 4.53
N ALA A 31 1.69 -9.31 4.63
CA ALA A 31 0.95 -9.30 5.88
C ALA A 31 1.74 -10.06 6.97
N GLY A 32 1.93 -9.41 8.12
CA GLY A 32 2.71 -9.91 9.25
C GLY A 32 4.19 -9.53 9.25
N ILE A 33 4.69 -8.85 8.22
CA ILE A 33 6.04 -8.27 8.21
C ILE A 33 5.98 -6.89 8.88
N ASP A 34 6.95 -6.61 9.75
CA ASP A 34 7.11 -5.30 10.40
C ASP A 34 7.65 -4.28 9.39
N LEU A 35 6.76 -3.56 8.70
CA LEU A 35 7.07 -2.43 7.83
C LEU A 35 5.93 -1.41 7.84
N GLN A 36 6.13 -0.29 7.15
CA GLN A 36 5.12 0.73 6.90
C GLN A 36 4.78 0.76 5.40
N VAL A 37 3.49 0.72 5.08
CA VAL A 37 2.99 0.80 3.70
C VAL A 37 2.16 2.06 3.54
N VAL A 38 2.48 2.83 2.50
CA VAL A 38 1.67 3.94 2.02
C VAL A 38 1.03 3.53 0.70
N THR A 39 -0.28 3.67 0.57
CA THR A 39 -0.99 3.31 -0.67
C THR A 39 -2.15 4.25 -0.95
N ASN A 40 -2.50 4.39 -2.22
CA ASN A 40 -3.73 5.05 -2.69
C ASN A 40 -4.74 4.02 -3.23
N SER A 41 -4.51 2.72 -2.99
CA SER A 41 -5.44 1.64 -3.35
C SER A 41 -6.17 1.16 -2.11
N VAL A 42 -7.50 1.15 -2.18
CA VAL A 42 -8.35 0.60 -1.12
C VAL A 42 -8.16 -0.92 -1.04
N ASP A 43 -8.03 -1.60 -2.19
CA ASP A 43 -7.86 -3.04 -2.26
C ASP A 43 -6.55 -3.50 -1.60
N ASN A 44 -5.44 -2.80 -1.87
CA ASN A 44 -4.16 -3.08 -1.21
C ASN A 44 -4.26 -2.89 0.31
N ALA A 45 -4.91 -1.82 0.76
CA ALA A 45 -5.10 -1.58 2.18
C ALA A 45 -5.92 -2.71 2.82
N PHE A 46 -7.02 -3.13 2.16
CA PHE A 46 -7.86 -4.23 2.62
C PHE A 46 -7.10 -5.56 2.68
N ALA A 47 -6.25 -5.85 1.70
CA ALA A 47 -5.39 -7.03 1.68
C ALA A 47 -4.43 -7.09 2.88
N LEU A 48 -3.93 -5.93 3.33
CA LEU A 48 -3.02 -5.79 4.49
C LEU A 48 -3.73 -5.83 5.85
N MET A 49 -5.03 -5.55 5.91
CA MET A 49 -5.81 -5.54 7.17
C MET A 49 -5.95 -6.92 7.84
N ASN A 50 -5.60 -8.00 7.14
CA ASN A 50 -5.69 -9.37 7.67
C ASN A 50 -4.66 -9.67 8.78
N SER A 51 -3.83 -8.70 9.16
CA SER A 51 -2.81 -8.80 10.18
C SER A 51 -2.60 -7.44 10.88
N PRO A 52 -2.19 -7.41 12.17
CA PRO A 52 -1.84 -6.16 12.86
C PRO A 52 -0.63 -5.44 12.27
N LEU A 53 0.17 -6.13 11.45
CA LEU A 53 1.30 -5.59 10.67
C LEU A 53 1.12 -5.94 9.19
N PRO A 54 1.57 -5.11 8.24
CA PRO A 54 2.30 -3.84 8.42
C PRO A 54 1.40 -2.66 8.85
N GLY A 55 2.00 -1.56 9.29
CA GLY A 55 1.28 -0.29 9.46
C GLY A 55 0.86 0.24 8.09
N VAL A 56 -0.41 0.64 7.93
CA VAL A 56 -0.95 1.06 6.63
C VAL A 56 -1.47 2.50 6.70
N THR A 57 -0.98 3.36 5.81
CA THR A 57 -1.50 4.71 5.61
C THR A 57 -2.13 4.83 4.22
N ILE A 58 -3.42 5.17 4.17
CA ILE A 58 -4.13 5.43 2.92
C ILE A 58 -4.00 6.90 2.58
N LEU A 59 -3.47 7.19 1.39
CA LEU A 59 -3.47 8.54 0.85
C LEU A 59 -4.83 8.86 0.23
N GLY A 60 -5.54 9.80 0.84
CA GLY A 60 -6.91 10.19 0.44
C GLY A 60 -6.95 10.97 -0.88
N GLY A 61 -8.10 10.92 -1.58
CA GLY A 61 -8.32 11.57 -2.87
C GLY A 61 -9.70 11.40 -3.49
N LYS A 62 -9.80 11.69 -4.81
CA LYS A 62 -11.00 11.36 -5.58
C LYS A 62 -11.09 9.85 -5.76
N LEU A 63 -12.19 9.27 -5.29
CA LEU A 63 -12.48 7.84 -5.42
C LEU A 63 -13.05 7.52 -6.79
N TYR A 64 -12.35 6.68 -7.55
CA TYR A 64 -12.84 6.12 -8.80
C TYR A 64 -13.53 4.79 -8.52
N LYS A 65 -14.84 4.82 -8.31
CA LYS A 65 -15.64 3.66 -7.85
C LYS A 65 -15.51 2.41 -8.72
N LYS A 66 -15.27 2.56 -10.02
CA LYS A 66 -15.18 1.44 -10.97
C LYS A 66 -13.94 0.60 -10.76
N ASP A 67 -12.85 1.22 -10.33
CA ASP A 67 -11.50 0.65 -10.33
C ASP A 67 -10.86 0.68 -8.94
N HIS A 68 -11.63 1.04 -7.90
CA HIS A 68 -11.27 1.05 -6.48
C HIS A 68 -9.95 1.76 -6.11
N TYR A 69 -9.48 2.72 -6.91
CA TYR A 69 -8.31 3.56 -6.60
C TYR A 69 -8.68 5.00 -6.22
N LEU A 70 -7.85 5.57 -5.34
CA LEU A 70 -7.87 6.98 -4.94
C LEU A 70 -6.75 7.72 -5.69
N ALA A 71 -7.05 8.88 -6.25
CA ALA A 71 -6.04 9.75 -6.85
C ALA A 71 -6.19 11.17 -6.30
N SER A 72 -5.10 11.77 -5.82
CA SER A 72 -5.15 13.12 -5.25
C SER A 72 -3.79 13.82 -5.23
N SER A 73 -3.85 15.14 -5.35
CA SER A 73 -2.72 16.04 -5.10
C SER A 73 -2.34 16.07 -3.61
N ASP A 74 -3.32 15.95 -2.71
CA ASP A 74 -3.11 15.94 -1.25
C ASP A 74 -2.35 14.68 -0.79
N ALA A 75 -2.46 13.58 -1.53
CA ALA A 75 -1.68 12.37 -1.34
C ALA A 75 -0.18 12.63 -1.48
N LEU A 76 0.19 13.42 -2.51
CA LEU A 76 1.58 13.84 -2.72
C LEU A 76 2.06 14.76 -1.59
N GLU A 77 1.20 15.65 -1.09
CA GLU A 77 1.52 16.51 0.06
C GLU A 77 1.64 15.71 1.37
N GLN A 78 0.82 14.69 1.58
CA GLN A 78 0.93 13.81 2.75
C GLN A 78 2.22 12.99 2.72
N ILE A 79 2.62 12.46 1.56
CA ILE A 79 3.92 11.78 1.40
C ILE A 79 5.07 12.72 1.82
N LYS A 80 5.03 14.00 1.45
CA LYS A 80 6.07 14.97 1.84
C LYS A 80 6.19 15.17 3.35
N LYS A 81 5.10 14.96 4.11
CA LYS A 81 5.05 15.12 5.57
C LYS A 81 5.50 13.89 6.36
N LEU A 82 5.59 12.73 5.71
CA LEU A 82 6.06 11.47 6.32
C LEU A 82 7.59 11.32 6.25
N ARG A 83 8.29 12.33 5.71
CA ARG A 83 9.74 12.36 5.55
C ARG A 83 10.42 13.05 6.73
#